data_AF-A0A1U8QAW6-F1
#
_entry.id   AF-A0A1U8QAW6-F1
#
_cell.length_a   1.000
_cell.length_b   1.000
_cell.length_c   1.000
_cell.angle_alpha   90.00
_cell.angle_beta   90.00
_cell.angle_gamma   90.00
#
_symmetry.space_group_name_H-M   'P 1'
#
loop_
_entity.id
_entity.type
_entity.pdbx_description
1 polymer ?
#
loop_
_entity_poly.entity_id
_entity_poly.type
_entity_poly.pdbx_seq_one_letter_code
_entity_poly.pdbx_strand_id
1 'polypeptide(L)'
;MSSPLVETLLKRSMSKNKDLLFSWNIRLKIATEIASAVAYLHSAASIPIFQRDIKSSNILLDEKYTAKVSDFGISRLVENDKTHLTTSVQGTFGYFDPEYFQSHQFTEKSDVFSFGVVLLELFTGEKPISSSRSSEDIYLVTYFASSVREDRFFEILDPQIMQEGKTEELQAVANPAMRCLNTSGRERPTMMEVASELERLRRLDEPSVVPDNGQEVEIFINETLGLWPTSSTTSASTSKFTNLENSIISQQQVHPLMLPSHTF
;
A
#
# COMPACT_ATOMS: atom_id res chain seq x y z
N MET A 1 5.86 -13.15 13.76
CA MET A 1 4.51 -13.75 13.55
C MET A 1 3.84 -13.01 12.40
N SER A 2 3.08 -13.71 11.54
CA SER A 2 2.57 -13.14 10.28
C SER A 2 1.35 -12.21 10.45
N SER A 3 1.12 -11.29 9.51
CA SER A 3 -0.07 -10.42 9.44
C SER A 3 -1.36 -11.25 9.29
N PRO A 4 -2.50 -10.83 9.88
CA PRO A 4 -3.79 -11.52 9.68
C PRO A 4 -4.22 -11.68 8.21
N LEU A 5 -3.93 -10.69 7.36
CA LEU A 5 -4.27 -10.75 5.93
C LEU A 5 -3.39 -11.81 5.25
N VAL A 6 -2.09 -11.80 5.53
CA VAL A 6 -1.16 -12.82 4.99
C VAL A 6 -1.44 -14.20 5.58
N GLU A 7 -1.80 -14.33 6.86
CA GLU A 7 -2.29 -15.60 7.43
C GLU A 7 -3.55 -16.10 6.72
N THR A 8 -4.45 -15.20 6.32
CA THR A 8 -5.66 -15.56 5.56
C THR A 8 -5.29 -16.08 4.18
N LEU A 9 -4.33 -15.44 3.52
CA LEU A 9 -3.73 -15.97 2.28
C LEU A 9 -3.12 -17.36 2.53
N LEU A 10 -2.33 -17.51 3.61
CA LEU A 10 -1.63 -18.75 3.98
C LEU A 10 -2.60 -19.91 4.25
N LYS A 11 -3.65 -19.67 5.04
CA LYS A 11 -4.66 -20.68 5.38
C LYS A 11 -5.45 -21.15 4.16
N ARG A 12 -5.80 -20.26 3.23
CA ARG A 12 -6.59 -20.61 2.04
C ARG A 12 -5.79 -21.37 0.98
N SER A 13 -4.48 -21.20 0.92
CA SER A 13 -3.66 -22.02 0.02
C SER A 13 -3.41 -23.43 0.52
N MET A 14 -3.51 -23.70 1.83
CA MET A 14 -3.37 -25.07 2.33
C MET A 14 -4.53 -25.98 1.86
N SER A 15 -5.59 -25.42 1.27
CA SER A 15 -6.75 -26.14 0.74
C SER A 15 -6.87 -26.19 -0.79
N LYS A 16 -6.05 -25.46 -1.57
CA LYS A 16 -6.07 -25.46 -3.05
C LYS A 16 -4.61 -25.39 -3.60
N ASN A 17 -4.35 -25.98 -4.77
CA ASN A 17 -3.03 -26.16 -5.42
C ASN A 17 -1.94 -25.12 -5.08
N LYS A 18 -0.81 -25.56 -4.53
CA LYS A 18 0.23 -24.72 -3.89
C LYS A 18 0.92 -23.69 -4.80
N ASP A 19 0.88 -23.83 -6.12
CA ASP A 19 1.78 -23.11 -7.02
C ASP A 19 1.20 -21.80 -7.60
N LEU A 20 -0.08 -21.49 -7.36
CA LEU A 20 -0.73 -20.27 -7.90
C LEU A 20 -1.17 -19.27 -6.82
N LEU A 21 -1.13 -19.65 -5.55
CA LEU A 21 -1.98 -19.08 -4.51
C LEU A 21 -1.30 -18.08 -3.56
N PHE A 22 -0.03 -17.80 -3.78
CA PHE A 22 0.77 -16.83 -3.02
C PHE A 22 1.48 -15.79 -3.84
N SER A 23 1.18 -15.77 -5.15
CA SER A 23 1.91 -14.96 -6.09
C SER A 23 1.92 -13.50 -5.64
N TRP A 24 3.07 -12.85 -5.77
CA TRP A 24 3.18 -11.39 -5.71
C TRP A 24 2.03 -10.69 -6.47
N ASN A 25 1.63 -11.22 -7.63
CA ASN A 25 0.49 -10.77 -8.42
C ASN A 25 -0.85 -10.75 -7.64
N ILE A 26 -1.14 -11.76 -6.81
CA ILE A 26 -2.34 -11.77 -5.96
C ILE A 26 -2.27 -10.67 -4.90
N ARG A 27 -1.10 -10.46 -4.27
CA ARG A 27 -0.92 -9.41 -3.28
C ARG A 27 -1.09 -8.02 -3.90
N LEU A 28 -0.53 -7.80 -5.10
CA LEU A 28 -0.71 -6.56 -5.85
C LEU A 28 -2.17 -6.36 -6.30
N LYS A 29 -2.86 -7.42 -6.73
CA LYS A 29 -4.30 -7.37 -7.02
C LYS A 29 -5.10 -6.94 -5.79
N ILE A 30 -4.87 -7.56 -4.64
CA ILE A 30 -5.54 -7.22 -3.38
C ILE A 30 -5.28 -5.76 -3.00
N ALA A 31 -4.02 -5.33 -3.03
CA ALA A 31 -3.65 -3.93 -2.77
C ALA A 31 -4.42 -2.95 -3.68
N THR A 32 -4.48 -3.27 -4.98
CA THR A 32 -5.15 -2.44 -5.99
C THR A 32 -6.67 -2.39 -5.76
N GLU A 33 -7.29 -3.52 -5.43
CA GLU A 33 -8.73 -3.60 -5.14
C GLU A 33 -9.10 -2.85 -3.84
N ILE A 34 -8.28 -2.95 -2.80
CA ILE A 34 -8.46 -2.15 -1.56
C ILE A 34 -8.32 -0.67 -1.89
N ALA A 35 -7.27 -0.26 -2.60
CA ALA A 35 -7.06 1.14 -2.96
C ALA A 35 -8.24 1.71 -3.75
N SER A 36 -8.74 0.94 -4.73
CA SER A 36 -9.90 1.31 -5.53
C SER A 36 -11.18 1.44 -4.69
N ALA A 37 -11.40 0.53 -3.73
CA ALA A 37 -12.54 0.60 -2.84
C ALA A 37 -12.50 1.84 -1.94
N VAL A 38 -11.34 2.17 -1.36
CA VAL A 38 -11.20 3.37 -0.52
C VAL A 38 -11.30 4.65 -1.37
N ALA A 39 -10.71 4.68 -2.57
CA ALA A 39 -10.88 5.78 -3.52
C ALA A 39 -12.35 6.02 -3.86
N TYR A 40 -13.13 4.95 -4.04
CA TYR A 40 -14.57 5.06 -4.25
C TYR A 40 -15.27 5.72 -3.06
N LEU A 41 -14.98 5.28 -1.83
CA LEU A 41 -15.55 5.86 -0.61
C LEU A 41 -15.24 7.35 -0.47
N HIS A 42 -14.02 7.76 -0.81
CA HIS A 42 -13.57 9.14 -0.68
C HIS A 42 -14.12 10.08 -1.75
N SER A 43 -14.27 9.62 -3.00
CA SER A 43 -14.45 10.53 -4.13
C SER A 43 -15.57 10.18 -5.11
N ALA A 44 -16.02 8.93 -5.17
CA ALA A 44 -17.03 8.49 -6.14
C ALA A 44 -18.41 8.22 -5.50
N ALA A 45 -18.46 8.02 -4.19
CA ALA A 45 -19.71 7.98 -3.44
C ALA A 45 -20.44 9.34 -3.50
N SER A 46 -21.77 9.33 -3.43
CA SER A 46 -22.60 10.55 -3.45
C SER A 46 -22.26 11.53 -2.33
N ILE A 47 -21.83 11.00 -1.19
CA ILE A 47 -21.33 11.73 -0.03
C ILE A 47 -20.04 11.01 0.37
N PRO A 48 -18.91 11.71 0.53
CA PRO A 48 -17.65 11.09 0.95
C PRO A 48 -17.80 10.34 2.27
N ILE A 49 -17.20 9.16 2.34
CA ILE A 49 -17.16 8.29 3.53
C ILE A 49 -15.71 8.10 3.95
N PHE A 50 -15.39 8.48 5.19
CA PHE A 50 -14.11 8.14 5.81
C PHE A 50 -14.25 6.82 6.55
N GLN A 51 -13.40 5.84 6.21
CA GLN A 51 -13.49 4.48 6.75
C GLN A 51 -13.08 4.44 8.22
N ARG A 52 -11.98 5.11 8.58
CA ARG A 52 -11.42 5.27 9.93
C ARG A 52 -10.88 3.99 10.59
N ASP A 53 -11.04 2.83 9.97
CA ASP A 53 -10.53 1.55 10.47
C ASP A 53 -10.01 0.64 9.34
N ILE A 54 -9.26 1.22 8.40
CA ILE A 54 -8.54 0.44 7.38
C ILE A 54 -7.45 -0.38 8.06
N LYS A 55 -7.62 -1.71 8.05
CA LYS A 55 -6.68 -2.68 8.62
C LYS A 55 -6.86 -4.05 8.02
N SER A 56 -5.83 -4.88 8.10
CA SER A 56 -5.83 -6.23 7.53
C SER A 56 -7.00 -7.12 7.96
N SER A 57 -7.46 -7.05 9.21
CA SER A 57 -8.60 -7.86 9.69
C SER A 57 -9.96 -7.39 9.15
N ASN A 58 -10.04 -6.17 8.60
CA ASN A 58 -11.25 -5.62 8.00
C ASN A 58 -11.23 -5.76 6.47
N ILE A 59 -10.21 -6.40 5.91
CA ILE A 59 -10.16 -6.77 4.49
C ILE A 59 -10.62 -8.22 4.36
N LEU A 60 -11.78 -8.41 3.76
CA LEU A 60 -12.33 -9.73 3.46
C LEU A 60 -11.88 -10.15 2.06
N LEU A 61 -11.59 -11.43 1.90
CA LEU A 61 -11.27 -12.02 0.61
C LEU A 61 -12.38 -13.01 0.22
N ASP A 62 -12.80 -13.06 -1.04
CA ASP A 62 -13.68 -14.12 -1.55
C ASP A 62 -12.88 -15.34 -2.07
N GLU A 63 -13.56 -16.32 -2.67
CA GLU A 63 -12.92 -17.53 -3.21
C GLU A 63 -11.97 -17.28 -4.38
N LYS A 64 -12.08 -16.12 -5.03
CA LYS A 64 -11.25 -15.66 -6.16
C LYS A 64 -10.22 -14.62 -5.72
N TYR A 65 -9.98 -14.48 -4.42
CA TYR A 65 -9.07 -13.46 -3.86
C TYR A 65 -9.49 -12.04 -4.24
N THR A 66 -10.79 -11.79 -4.44
CA THR A 66 -11.32 -10.45 -4.56
C THR A 66 -11.37 -9.82 -3.17
N ALA A 67 -10.70 -8.68 -3.01
CA ALA A 67 -10.68 -7.93 -1.76
C ALA A 67 -11.93 -7.08 -1.58
N LYS A 68 -12.45 -7.04 -0.34
CA LYS A 68 -13.60 -6.24 0.06
C LYS A 68 -13.29 -5.55 1.38
N VAL A 69 -13.38 -4.21 1.39
CA VAL A 69 -13.31 -3.42 2.62
C VAL A 69 -14.59 -3.63 3.42
N SER A 70 -14.44 -3.92 4.71
CA SER A 70 -15.55 -4.21 5.64
C SER A 70 -15.43 -3.40 6.93
N ASP A 71 -16.39 -3.59 7.83
CA ASP A 71 -16.51 -2.91 9.12
C ASP A 71 -16.58 -1.38 9.04
N PHE A 72 -17.80 -0.88 8.79
CA PHE A 72 -18.11 0.55 8.74
C PHE A 72 -18.57 1.11 10.10
N GLY A 73 -18.36 0.37 11.21
CA GLY A 73 -18.95 0.70 12.52
C GLY A 73 -18.49 2.05 13.09
N ILE A 74 -17.28 2.49 12.74
CA ILE A 74 -16.76 3.80 13.12
C ILE A 74 -16.61 4.77 11.95
N SER A 75 -17.04 4.39 10.75
CA SER A 75 -16.99 5.23 9.55
C SER A 75 -17.93 6.43 9.67
N ARG A 76 -17.66 7.46 8.87
CA ARG A 76 -18.41 8.72 8.92
C ARG A 76 -18.65 9.27 7.53
N LEU A 77 -19.88 9.74 7.30
CA LEU A 77 -20.20 10.60 6.17
C LEU A 77 -19.64 11.99 6.44
N VAL A 78 -19.08 12.60 5.41
CA VAL A 78 -18.50 13.94 5.49
C VAL A 78 -19.36 14.87 4.66
N GLU A 79 -19.89 15.91 5.30
CA GLU A 79 -20.63 16.96 4.60
C GLU A 79 -19.71 17.65 3.58
N ASN A 80 -20.24 18.02 2.41
CA ASN A 80 -19.44 18.51 1.28
C ASN A 80 -18.62 19.78 1.58
N ASP A 81 -18.94 20.52 2.64
CA ASP A 81 -18.26 21.73 3.08
C ASP A 81 -17.13 21.47 4.10
N LYS A 82 -16.97 20.23 4.58
CA LYS A 82 -15.96 19.85 5.56
C LYS A 82 -14.82 19.08 4.94
N THR A 83 -13.60 19.52 5.23
CA THR A 83 -12.36 18.84 4.82
C THR A 83 -11.85 17.83 5.85
N HIS A 84 -12.39 17.86 7.07
CA HIS A 84 -11.95 17.01 8.18
C HIS A 84 -13.08 16.75 9.18
N LEU A 85 -12.86 15.76 10.03
CA LEU A 85 -13.70 15.43 11.18
C LEU A 85 -12.93 15.69 12.47
N THR A 86 -13.39 16.65 13.27
CA THR A 86 -12.88 16.86 14.63
C THR A 86 -13.61 15.90 15.59
N THR A 87 -12.91 14.89 16.08
CA THR A 87 -13.51 13.81 16.88
C THR A 87 -12.48 13.17 17.82
N SER A 88 -12.94 12.47 18.85
CA SER A 88 -12.05 11.65 19.68
C SER A 88 -11.26 10.68 18.81
N VAL A 89 -10.00 10.42 19.19
CA VAL A 89 -9.15 9.46 18.49
C VAL A 89 -9.80 8.07 18.57
N GLN A 90 -10.15 7.51 17.40
CA GLN A 90 -10.69 6.16 17.25
C GLN A 90 -10.02 5.44 16.09
N GLY A 91 -9.99 4.10 16.16
CA GLY A 91 -9.38 3.20 15.18
C GLY A 91 -8.44 2.22 15.86
N THR A 92 -7.60 1.56 15.06
CA THR A 92 -6.73 0.48 15.55
C THR A 92 -5.27 0.92 15.70
N PHE A 93 -4.70 0.69 16.88
CA PHE A 93 -3.29 0.99 17.17
C PHE A 93 -2.35 0.25 16.20
N GLY A 94 -1.31 0.94 15.72
CA GLY A 94 -0.42 0.45 14.65
C GLY A 94 -0.82 0.88 13.24
N TYR A 95 -2.06 1.32 13.03
CA TYR A 95 -2.56 1.89 11.76
C TYR A 95 -2.81 3.40 11.85
N PHE A 96 -2.63 4.00 13.02
CA PHE A 96 -2.94 5.40 13.25
C PHE A 96 -2.06 6.34 12.45
N ASP A 97 -2.73 7.24 11.75
CA ASP A 97 -2.13 8.45 11.23
C ASP A 97 -1.57 9.31 12.38
N PRO A 98 -0.25 9.58 12.42
CA PRO A 98 0.35 10.40 13.47
C PRO A 98 -0.17 11.85 13.48
N GLU A 99 -0.53 12.41 12.31
CA GLU A 99 -1.08 13.76 12.21
C GLU A 99 -2.49 13.83 12.82
N TYR A 100 -3.34 12.84 12.53
CA TYR A 100 -4.66 12.70 13.18
C TYR A 100 -4.52 12.54 14.69
N PHE A 101 -3.61 11.66 15.14
CA PHE A 101 -3.41 11.39 16.56
C PHE A 101 -3.08 12.66 17.35
N GLN A 102 -2.34 13.59 16.74
CA GLN A 102 -1.96 14.86 17.37
C GLN A 102 -3.00 15.96 17.21
N SER A 103 -3.49 16.17 15.99
CA SER A 103 -4.41 17.26 15.67
C SER A 103 -5.85 16.99 16.12
N HIS A 104 -6.20 15.72 16.34
CA HIS A 104 -7.58 15.25 16.51
C HIS A 104 -8.48 15.53 15.30
N GLN A 105 -7.88 15.85 14.14
CA GLN A 105 -8.56 16.09 12.87
C GLN A 105 -8.36 14.90 11.95
N PHE A 106 -9.42 14.12 11.74
CA PHE A 106 -9.39 13.00 10.80
C PHE A 106 -9.68 13.51 9.38
N THR A 107 -8.86 13.13 8.41
CA THR A 107 -9.05 13.47 6.99
C THR A 107 -9.08 12.20 6.13
N GLU A 108 -9.39 12.32 4.85
CA GLU A 108 -9.21 11.24 3.89
C GLU A 108 -7.76 10.75 3.86
N LYS A 109 -6.78 11.63 4.15
CA LYS A 109 -5.36 11.29 4.24
C LYS A 109 -5.03 10.41 5.43
N SER A 110 -5.87 10.38 6.45
CA SER A 110 -5.72 9.46 7.57
C SER A 110 -6.02 8.02 7.16
N ASP A 111 -7.03 7.79 6.30
CA ASP A 111 -7.29 6.48 5.68
C ASP A 111 -6.13 6.08 4.73
N VAL A 112 -5.54 7.04 4.01
CA VAL A 112 -4.36 6.79 3.14
C VAL A 112 -3.19 6.25 3.97
N PHE A 113 -2.91 6.82 5.13
CA PHE A 113 -1.85 6.34 6.01
C PHE A 113 -2.10 4.90 6.45
N SER A 114 -3.32 4.61 6.94
CA SER A 114 -3.70 3.26 7.35
C SER A 114 -3.61 2.24 6.21
N PHE A 115 -3.96 2.64 4.97
CA PHE A 115 -3.74 1.82 3.78
C PHE A 115 -2.24 1.57 3.50
N GLY A 116 -1.39 2.59 3.67
CA GLY A 116 0.06 2.43 3.58
C GLY A 116 0.60 1.35 4.52
N VAL A 117 0.06 1.25 5.74
CA VAL A 117 0.40 0.18 6.68
C VAL A 117 -0.01 -1.20 6.15
N VAL A 118 -1.20 -1.33 5.56
CA VAL A 118 -1.66 -2.58 4.93
C VAL A 118 -0.75 -2.97 3.76
N LEU A 119 -0.25 -2.01 2.98
CA LEU A 119 0.75 -2.31 1.94
C LEU A 119 2.04 -2.88 2.53
N LEU A 120 2.54 -2.35 3.65
CA LEU A 120 3.72 -2.89 4.31
C LEU A 120 3.49 -4.32 4.82
N GLU A 121 2.30 -4.60 5.37
CA GLU A 121 1.94 -5.97 5.76
C GLU A 121 1.93 -6.92 4.55
N LEU A 122 1.44 -6.48 3.39
CA LEU A 122 1.45 -7.27 2.17
C LEU A 122 2.88 -7.53 1.66
N PHE A 123 3.78 -6.55 1.75
CA PHE A 123 5.20 -6.68 1.37
C PHE A 123 5.99 -7.61 2.28
N THR A 124 5.84 -7.43 3.59
CA THR A 124 6.72 -8.06 4.60
C THR A 124 6.13 -9.35 5.16
N GLY A 125 4.81 -9.51 5.06
CA GLY A 125 4.09 -10.56 5.78
C GLY A 125 4.03 -10.33 7.29
N GLU A 126 4.50 -9.20 7.81
CA GLU A 126 4.60 -8.94 9.25
C GLU A 126 3.45 -8.10 9.79
N LYS A 127 3.17 -8.21 11.10
CA LYS A 127 2.17 -7.40 11.79
C LYS A 127 2.64 -5.93 11.93
N PRO A 128 1.73 -4.94 11.99
CA PRO A 128 2.09 -3.54 12.15
C PRO A 128 2.85 -3.25 13.46
N ILE A 129 2.58 -4.07 14.48
CA ILE A 129 3.25 -4.03 15.78
C ILE A 129 3.73 -5.45 16.09
N SER A 130 5.02 -5.60 16.33
CA SER A 130 5.63 -6.89 16.64
C SER A 130 6.54 -6.79 17.85
N SER A 131 6.20 -7.54 18.91
CA SER A 131 7.03 -7.65 20.11
C SER A 131 8.26 -8.55 19.92
N SER A 132 8.41 -9.19 18.75
CA SER A 132 9.57 -10.03 18.44
C SER A 132 10.74 -9.25 17.85
N ARG A 133 10.55 -7.96 17.53
CA ARG A 133 11.60 -7.05 17.07
C ARG A 133 12.23 -6.34 18.26
N SER A 134 13.40 -5.72 18.06
CA SER A 134 14.03 -4.88 19.09
C SER A 134 13.09 -3.75 19.51
N SER A 135 13.36 -3.17 20.69
CA SER A 135 12.59 -2.04 21.22
C SER A 135 12.51 -0.85 20.25
N GLU A 136 13.52 -0.65 19.42
CA GLU A 136 13.55 0.42 18.41
C GLU A 136 12.68 0.13 17.17
N ASP A 137 12.36 -1.13 16.88
CA ASP A 137 11.73 -1.57 15.63
C ASP A 137 10.33 -2.21 15.82
N ILE A 138 9.71 -2.01 16.99
CA ILE A 138 8.39 -2.57 17.33
C ILE A 138 7.34 -2.24 16.25
N TYR A 139 7.42 -1.04 15.66
CA TYR A 139 6.48 -0.57 14.64
C TYR A 139 6.99 -0.87 13.23
N LEU A 140 6.15 -1.52 12.41
CA LEU A 140 6.47 -1.86 11.02
C LEU A 140 6.75 -0.64 10.15
N VAL A 141 6.08 0.49 10.39
CA VAL A 141 6.31 1.73 9.62
C VAL A 141 7.73 2.24 9.80
N THR A 142 8.23 2.31 11.05
CA THR A 142 9.58 2.81 11.33
C THR A 142 10.64 1.82 10.89
N TYR A 143 10.42 0.52 11.11
CA TYR A 143 11.30 -0.55 10.66
C TYR A 143 11.44 -0.58 9.14
N PHE A 144 10.32 -0.54 8.40
CA PHE A 144 10.37 -0.53 6.93
C PHE A 144 11.10 0.72 6.41
N ALA A 145 10.83 1.89 6.99
CA ALA A 145 11.49 3.12 6.59
C ALA A 145 13.00 3.12 6.89
N SER A 146 13.45 2.55 8.02
CA SER A 146 14.89 2.40 8.31
C SER A 146 15.55 1.42 7.36
N SER A 147 14.93 0.26 7.11
CA SER A 147 15.46 -0.72 6.16
C SER A 147 15.57 -0.16 4.75
N VAL A 148 14.59 0.60 4.25
CA VAL A 148 14.70 1.25 2.93
C VAL A 148 15.85 2.26 2.90
N ARG A 149 16.02 3.06 3.97
CA ARG A 149 17.11 4.06 4.07
C ARG A 149 18.50 3.43 4.10
N GLU A 150 18.59 2.25 4.69
CA GLU A 150 19.84 1.48 4.85
C GLU A 150 20.10 0.53 3.67
N ASP A 151 19.33 0.66 2.58
CA ASP A 151 19.40 -0.19 1.37
C ASP A 151 19.12 -1.69 1.65
N ARG A 152 18.37 -1.96 2.72
CA ARG A 152 17.94 -3.29 3.18
C ARG A 152 16.49 -3.61 2.80
N PHE A 153 15.93 -2.93 1.80
CA PHE A 153 14.54 -3.13 1.37
C PHE A 153 14.24 -4.59 1.03
N PHE A 154 15.12 -5.28 0.30
CA PHE A 154 14.89 -6.67 -0.09
C PHE A 154 15.03 -7.65 1.08
N GLU A 155 15.78 -7.31 2.13
CA GLU A 155 15.97 -8.16 3.31
C GLU A 155 14.70 -8.29 4.16
N ILE A 156 13.80 -7.31 4.07
CA ILE A 156 12.57 -7.25 4.86
C ILE A 156 11.33 -7.73 4.10
N LEU A 157 11.48 -8.09 2.83
CA LEU A 157 10.38 -8.64 2.05
C LEU A 157 10.05 -10.06 2.48
N ASP A 158 8.78 -10.42 2.34
CA ASP A 158 8.35 -11.81 2.44
C ASP A 158 9.15 -12.65 1.42
N PRO A 159 9.81 -13.74 1.85
CA PRO A 159 10.64 -14.56 0.96
C PRO A 159 9.91 -15.05 -0.29
N GLN A 160 8.59 -15.26 -0.22
CA GLN A 160 7.79 -15.66 -1.38
C GLN A 160 7.71 -14.54 -2.42
N ILE A 161 7.45 -13.31 -1.98
CA ILE A 161 7.43 -12.15 -2.87
C ILE A 161 8.79 -11.94 -3.51
N MET A 162 9.87 -12.11 -2.74
CA MET A 162 11.23 -11.94 -3.24
C MET A 162 11.60 -12.98 -4.31
N GLN A 163 10.99 -14.17 -4.27
CA GLN A 163 11.22 -15.23 -5.27
C GLN A 163 10.45 -15.01 -6.57
N GLU A 164 9.27 -14.36 -6.50
CA GLU A 164 8.33 -14.27 -7.63
C GLU A 164 8.28 -12.89 -8.28
N GLY A 165 8.42 -11.83 -7.48
CA GLY A 165 8.29 -10.44 -7.91
C GLY A 165 9.56 -9.94 -8.61
N LYS A 166 9.38 -9.11 -9.65
CA LYS A 166 10.52 -8.46 -10.33
C LYS A 166 11.04 -7.33 -9.44
N THR A 167 12.36 -7.22 -9.31
CA THR A 167 13.05 -6.19 -8.51
C THR A 167 12.50 -4.78 -8.78
N GLU A 168 12.35 -4.41 -10.06
CA GLU A 168 11.90 -3.09 -10.47
C GLU A 168 10.43 -2.84 -10.10
N GLU A 169 9.60 -3.87 -10.19
CA GLU A 169 8.17 -3.81 -9.87
C GLU A 169 7.97 -3.66 -8.35
N LEU A 170 8.68 -4.46 -7.56
CA LEU A 170 8.66 -4.39 -6.09
C LEU A 170 9.07 -3.00 -5.60
N GLN A 171 10.14 -2.45 -6.18
CA GLN A 171 10.57 -1.07 -5.89
C GLN A 171 9.55 -0.03 -6.34
N ALA A 172 8.93 -0.22 -7.50
CA ALA A 172 7.92 0.69 -8.02
C ALA A 172 6.66 0.72 -7.14
N VAL A 173 6.23 -0.41 -6.59
CA VAL A 173 5.10 -0.51 -5.64
C VAL A 173 5.50 -0.03 -4.23
N ALA A 174 6.78 -0.12 -3.84
CA ALA A 174 7.25 0.41 -2.56
C ALA A 174 7.16 1.95 -2.50
N ASN A 175 7.29 2.65 -3.63
CA ASN A 175 7.18 4.11 -3.68
C ASN A 175 5.80 4.64 -3.22
N PRO A 176 4.66 4.22 -3.78
CA PRO A 176 3.35 4.66 -3.30
C PRO A 176 3.11 4.26 -1.85
N ALA A 177 3.58 3.08 -1.39
CA ALA A 177 3.46 2.67 0.02
C ALA A 177 4.13 3.69 0.95
N MET A 178 5.36 4.10 0.63
CA MET A 178 6.13 5.04 1.43
C MET A 178 5.55 6.48 1.34
N ARG A 179 5.01 6.89 0.20
CA ARG A 179 4.29 8.18 0.09
C ARG A 179 3.00 8.21 0.90
N CYS A 180 2.28 7.09 1.01
CA CYS A 180 1.10 6.98 1.87
C CYS A 180 1.45 7.18 3.35
N LEU A 181 2.65 6.79 3.77
CA LEU A 181 3.12 6.81 5.15
C LEU A 181 3.81 8.13 5.56
N ASN A 182 3.72 9.17 4.73
CA ASN A 182 4.25 10.49 5.05
C ASN A 182 3.67 11.01 6.39
N THR A 183 4.49 11.62 7.25
CA THR A 183 3.99 12.20 8.51
C THR A 183 3.06 13.37 8.28
N SER A 184 3.21 14.08 7.16
CA SER A 184 2.33 15.17 6.76
C SER A 184 1.27 14.69 5.76
N GLY A 185 0.00 14.73 6.14
CA GLY A 185 -1.12 14.29 5.32
C GLY A 185 -1.27 15.04 4.01
N ARG A 186 -0.86 16.32 3.96
CA ARG A 186 -0.87 17.10 2.70
C ARG A 186 0.09 16.54 1.64
N GLU A 187 1.19 15.92 2.06
CA GLU A 187 2.19 15.32 1.17
C GLU A 187 1.81 13.88 0.75
N ARG A 188 0.81 13.28 1.42
CA ARG A 188 0.27 11.97 1.03
C ARG A 188 -0.53 12.12 -0.26
N PRO A 189 -0.44 11.15 -1.18
CA PRO A 189 -1.34 11.09 -2.33
C PRO A 189 -2.79 10.88 -1.88
N THR A 190 -3.73 11.18 -2.77
CA THR A 190 -5.12 10.74 -2.62
C THR A 190 -5.23 9.24 -2.89
N MET A 191 -6.26 8.58 -2.36
CA MET A 191 -6.49 7.17 -2.67
C MET A 191 -6.76 6.91 -4.17
N MET A 192 -7.30 7.90 -4.89
CA MET A 192 -7.47 7.83 -6.35
C MET A 192 -6.12 7.74 -7.08
N GLU A 193 -5.16 8.58 -6.71
CA GLU A 193 -3.80 8.55 -7.28
C GLU A 193 -3.09 7.23 -6.96
N VAL A 194 -3.24 6.74 -5.72
CA VAL A 194 -2.69 5.45 -5.29
C VAL A 194 -3.30 4.30 -6.07
N ALA A 195 -4.63 4.24 -6.19
CA ALA A 195 -5.33 3.20 -6.94
C ALA A 195 -4.92 3.19 -8.42
N SER A 196 -4.83 4.37 -9.04
CA SER A 196 -4.43 4.53 -10.44
C SER A 196 -3.00 4.04 -10.67
N GLU A 197 -2.07 4.37 -9.77
CA GLU A 197 -0.68 3.98 -9.88
C GLU A 197 -0.49 2.47 -9.67
N LEU A 198 -1.16 1.88 -8.67
CA LEU A 198 -1.12 0.43 -8.44
C LEU A 198 -1.74 -0.36 -9.60
N GLU A 199 -2.85 0.11 -10.15
CA GLU A 199 -3.49 -0.51 -11.32
C GLU A 199 -2.59 -0.42 -12.56
N ARG A 200 -1.89 0.71 -12.75
CA ARG A 200 -0.90 0.87 -13.82
C ARG A 200 0.22 -0.14 -13.68
N LEU A 201 0.78 -0.30 -12.47
CA LEU A 201 1.85 -1.26 -12.21
C LEU A 201 1.38 -2.70 -12.44
N ARG A 202 0.19 -3.05 -11.95
CA ARG A 202 -0.42 -4.38 -12.17
C ARG A 202 -0.58 -4.75 -13.64
N ARG A 203 -0.90 -3.78 -14.50
CA ARG A 203 -1.07 -4.01 -15.95
C ARG A 203 0.23 -4.18 -16.71
N LEU A 204 1.36 -3.71 -16.18
CA LEU A 204 2.66 -3.88 -16.83
C LEU A 204 3.12 -5.35 -16.81
N ASP A 205 2.60 -6.15 -15.90
CA ASP A 205 2.89 -7.58 -15.79
C ASP A 205 1.84 -8.49 -16.42
N GLU A 206 0.73 -7.94 -16.91
CA GLU A 206 -0.23 -8.70 -17.71
C GLU A 206 0.37 -8.93 -19.12
N PRO A 207 0.48 -10.19 -19.60
CA PRO A 207 0.87 -10.44 -20.97
C PRO A 207 -0.15 -9.75 -21.88
N SER A 208 0.34 -8.98 -22.84
CA SER A 208 -0.48 -8.27 -23.82
C SER A 208 -1.42 -9.27 -24.49
N VAL A 209 -2.69 -9.29 -24.12
CA VAL A 209 -3.71 -10.02 -24.88
C VAL A 209 -3.88 -9.23 -26.16
N VAL A 210 -3.08 -9.58 -27.18
CA VAL A 210 -3.39 -9.23 -28.55
C VAL A 210 -4.71 -9.94 -28.84
N PRO A 211 -5.81 -9.23 -29.15
CA PRO A 211 -7.00 -9.90 -29.63
C PRO A 211 -6.61 -10.64 -30.91
N ASP A 212 -6.66 -11.97 -30.87
CA ASP A 212 -6.63 -12.81 -32.06
C ASP A 212 -7.92 -12.58 -32.84
N ASN A 213 -8.00 -11.44 -33.51
CA ASN A 213 -8.91 -11.24 -34.61
C ASN A 213 -8.09 -11.48 -35.87
N GLY A 214 -8.21 -12.70 -36.42
CA GLY A 214 -7.72 -13.07 -37.73
C GLY A 214 -8.38 -12.28 -38.87
N GLN A 215 -8.10 -10.98 -38.93
CA GLN A 215 -8.30 -10.16 -40.12
C GLN A 215 -6.99 -9.43 -40.41
N GLU A 216 -6.39 -9.78 -41.54
CA GLU A 216 -5.28 -9.05 -42.13
C GLU A 216 -5.63 -7.57 -42.22
N VAL A 217 -4.93 -6.74 -41.44
CA VAL A 217 -4.90 -5.30 -41.67
C VAL A 217 -3.63 -5.02 -42.45
N GLU A 218 -3.81 -4.71 -43.74
CA GLU A 218 -2.75 -4.24 -44.62
C GLU A 218 -2.17 -2.93 -44.05
N ILE A 219 -0.96 -2.97 -43.49
CA ILE A 219 -0.26 -1.79 -43.00
C ILE A 219 0.42 -1.13 -44.21
N PHE A 220 -0.13 -0.02 -44.67
CA PHE A 220 0.53 0.84 -45.65
C PHE A 220 1.71 1.56 -44.99
N ILE A 221 2.93 1.19 -45.39
CA ILE A 221 4.16 1.82 -44.93
C ILE A 221 4.38 3.08 -45.77
N ASN A 222 4.19 4.26 -45.19
CA ASN A 222 4.74 5.49 -45.75
C ASN A 222 6.15 5.68 -45.19
N GLU A 223 7.15 5.39 -46.03
CA GLU A 223 8.54 5.77 -45.85
C GLU A 223 8.67 7.29 -45.76
N THR A 224 9.26 7.82 -44.68
CA THR A 224 10.25 8.88 -44.83
C THR A 224 11.30 8.77 -43.73
N LEU A 225 12.53 8.59 -44.18
CA LEU A 225 13.77 8.30 -43.46
C LEU A 225 14.20 9.43 -42.50
N GLY A 226 14.85 9.03 -41.40
CA GLY A 226 15.55 9.91 -40.46
C GLY A 226 16.44 9.15 -39.47
N LEU A 227 17.49 8.51 -39.97
CA LEU A 227 18.65 7.90 -39.29
C LEU A 227 19.26 8.78 -38.15
N TRP A 228 19.55 8.29 -36.94
CA TRP A 228 20.79 7.64 -36.43
C TRP A 228 20.75 7.60 -34.87
N PRO A 229 21.75 7.06 -34.13
CA PRO A 229 22.36 5.73 -34.19
C PRO A 229 22.34 5.03 -32.80
N THR A 230 22.49 3.71 -32.82
CA THR A 230 22.76 2.88 -31.64
C THR A 230 24.16 3.11 -31.08
N SER A 231 24.27 3.34 -29.77
CA SER A 231 25.45 2.95 -29.00
C SER A 231 25.09 2.65 -27.55
N SER A 232 25.75 1.60 -27.08
CA SER A 232 25.60 0.80 -25.88
C SER A 232 26.07 1.45 -24.57
N THR A 233 25.52 0.90 -23.48
CA THR A 233 26.05 0.82 -22.10
C THR A 233 26.24 2.13 -21.33
N THR A 234 25.41 2.33 -20.31
CA THR A 234 25.88 2.94 -19.06
C THR A 234 25.09 2.40 -17.88
N SER A 235 25.82 1.95 -16.86
CA SER A 235 25.38 1.61 -15.51
C SER A 235 24.41 2.65 -14.93
N ALA A 236 23.20 2.23 -14.57
CA ALA A 236 22.31 3.04 -13.74
C ALA A 236 22.43 2.58 -12.29
N SER A 237 23.29 3.29 -11.56
CA SER A 237 23.47 3.19 -10.12
C SER A 237 22.19 3.52 -9.36
N THR A 238 21.94 2.68 -8.36
CA THR A 238 21.24 2.88 -7.09
C THR A 238 20.94 4.34 -6.74
N SER A 239 19.68 4.78 -6.85
CA SER A 239 19.08 5.93 -6.11
C SER A 239 17.64 6.18 -6.55
N LYS A 240 16.68 5.37 -6.07
CA LYS A 240 15.23 5.65 -6.27
C LYS A 240 14.47 6.03 -5.00
N PHE A 241 15.07 5.89 -3.83
CA PHE A 241 14.41 6.18 -2.54
C PHE A 241 14.83 7.50 -1.89
N THR A 242 15.83 8.20 -2.45
CA THR A 242 16.47 9.35 -1.79
C THR A 242 15.55 10.55 -1.52
N ASN A 243 14.49 10.71 -2.30
CA ASN A 243 13.54 11.81 -2.11
C ASN A 243 12.40 11.51 -1.12
N LEU A 244 12.25 10.26 -0.64
CA LEU A 244 11.25 9.90 0.39
C LEU A 244 11.81 9.93 1.81
N GLU A 245 13.12 10.10 1.95
CA GLU A 245 13.91 9.96 3.18
C GLU A 245 13.50 10.89 4.32
N ASN A 246 13.04 12.10 4.01
CA ASN A 246 12.83 13.16 5.01
C ASN A 246 11.41 13.24 5.58
N SER A 247 10.47 12.42 5.09
CA SER A 247 9.04 12.60 5.36
C SER A 247 8.41 11.62 6.36
N ILE A 248 9.10 10.54 6.73
CA ILE A 248 8.53 9.52 7.64
C ILE A 248 9.02 9.71 9.10
N ILE A 249 10.12 10.45 9.31
CA ILE A 249 10.88 10.43 10.57
C ILE A 249 10.75 11.75 11.36
N SER A 250 9.65 12.50 11.25
CA SER A 250 9.53 13.72 12.05
C SER A 250 9.12 13.48 13.51
N GLN A 251 8.91 12.23 13.97
CA GLN A 251 8.40 11.97 15.33
C GLN A 251 9.04 10.79 16.07
N GLN A 252 10.37 10.79 16.16
CA GLN A 252 11.07 10.12 17.27
C GLN A 252 10.87 10.84 18.64
N GLN A 253 9.88 11.74 18.77
CA GLN A 253 9.56 12.48 19.99
C GLN A 253 8.07 12.41 20.33
N VAL A 254 7.51 11.21 20.40
CA VAL A 254 6.35 10.97 21.27
C VAL A 254 6.76 9.88 22.25
N HIS A 255 7.16 10.31 23.45
CA HIS A 255 7.26 9.45 24.62
C HIS A 255 6.00 8.57 24.71
N PRO A 256 6.07 7.34 25.24
CA PRO A 256 4.89 6.54 25.53
C PRO A 256 4.03 7.28 26.56
N LEU A 257 3.07 8.08 26.09
CA LEU A 257 2.05 8.67 26.92
C LEU A 257 1.14 7.53 27.36
N MET A 258 1.42 7.08 28.58
CA MET A 258 0.52 6.50 29.57
C MET A 258 -0.84 6.07 29.01
N LEU A 259 -1.06 4.75 28.96
CA LEU A 259 -2.40 4.17 29.05
C LEU A 259 -3.17 4.88 30.18
N PRO A 260 -4.39 5.38 29.97
CA PRO A 260 -5.24 5.70 31.09
C PRO A 260 -5.44 4.41 31.88
N SER A 261 -4.93 4.38 33.10
CA SER A 261 -5.29 3.41 34.11
C SER A 261 -6.80 3.46 34.29
N HIS A 262 -7.52 2.51 33.69
CA HIS A 262 -8.87 2.21 34.10
C HIS A 262 -8.79 1.55 35.47
N THR A 263 -9.08 2.34 36.51
CA THR A 263 -9.53 1.84 37.81
C THR A 263 -10.82 1.06 37.60
N PHE A 264 -10.80 -0.22 37.94
CA PHE A 264 -11.99 -0.96 38.38
C PHE A 264 -12.28 -0.63 39.85
#